data_AF-A0A1X0KGL5-F1
#
_entry.id   AF-A0A1X0KGL5-F1
#
_cell.length_a   1.000
_cell.length_b   1.000
_cell.length_c   1.000
_cell.angle_alpha   90.00
_cell.angle_beta   90.00
_cell.angle_gamma   90.00
#
_symmetry.space_group_name_H-M   'P 1'
#
loop_
_entity.id
_entity.type
_entity.pdbx_description
1 polymer ?
#
loop_
_entity_poly.entity_id
_entity_poly.type
_entity_poly.pdbx_seq_one_letter_code
_entity_poly.pdbx_strand_id
1 'polypeptide(L)'
;MDPLTIVVAAVALGAQEGVRETVAAAVKDTYAGLKRLITDRYKGVDPTGVENKPSSEAKRASLEEDLKDAGAEQDADLLAAAKAVIEAVRADNPQAGEPIGVDLERIEAEALRIQNVQSTGGGVRVRDAKVAGAIDISGVSSGQTGPPATP
;
A
#
# COMPACT_ATOMS: atom_id res chain seq x y z
N MET A 1 11.39 -11.62 -3.56
CA MET A 1 10.59 -10.68 -4.36
C MET A 1 11.51 -10.03 -5.36
N ASP A 2 11.03 -9.83 -6.57
CA ASP A 2 11.76 -9.11 -7.62
C ASP A 2 12.03 -7.65 -7.19
N PRO A 3 13.20 -7.07 -7.50
CA PRO A 3 13.52 -5.69 -7.14
C PRO A 3 12.50 -4.66 -7.64
N LEU A 4 12.00 -4.80 -8.87
CA LEU A 4 11.02 -3.86 -9.44
C LEU A 4 9.65 -4.02 -8.79
N THR A 5 9.24 -5.24 -8.46
CA THR A 5 8.03 -5.47 -7.67
C THR A 5 8.10 -4.71 -6.33
N ILE A 6 9.26 -4.66 -5.67
CA ILE A 6 9.45 -3.88 -4.43
C ILE A 6 9.31 -2.38 -4.70
N VAL A 7 9.89 -1.87 -5.79
CA VAL A 7 9.78 -0.45 -6.17
C VAL A 7 8.33 -0.06 -6.41
N VAL A 8 7.60 -0.84 -7.22
CA VAL A 8 6.19 -0.57 -7.52
C VAL A 8 5.32 -0.67 -6.27
N ALA A 9 5.59 -1.64 -5.39
CA ALA A 9 4.91 -1.74 -4.10
C ALA A 9 5.17 -0.52 -3.21
N ALA A 10 6.41 -0.01 -3.18
CA ALA A 10 6.76 1.22 -2.46
C ALA A 10 6.06 2.45 -3.06
N VAL A 11 5.94 2.53 -4.39
CA VAL A 11 5.21 3.62 -5.05
C VAL A 11 3.74 3.62 -4.64
N ALA A 12 3.09 2.45 -4.70
CA ALA A 12 1.69 2.30 -4.29
C ALA A 12 1.48 2.62 -2.80
N LEU A 13 2.37 2.11 -1.94
CA LEU A 13 2.30 2.31 -0.49
C LEU A 13 2.51 3.79 -0.11
N GLY A 14 3.53 4.43 -0.69
CA GLY A 14 3.81 5.85 -0.46
C GLY A 14 2.71 6.75 -0.99
N ALA A 15 2.10 6.43 -2.13
CA ALA A 15 0.94 7.15 -2.64
C ALA A 15 -0.29 7.04 -1.72
N GLN A 16 -0.53 5.84 -1.19
CA GLN A 16 -1.68 5.56 -0.33
C GLN A 16 -1.54 6.22 1.06
N GLU A 17 -0.36 6.14 1.68
CA GLU A 17 -0.16 6.64 3.04
C GLU A 17 0.34 8.10 3.08
N GLY A 18 1.10 8.53 2.07
CA GLY A 18 1.70 9.88 2.01
C GLY A 18 0.71 11.03 1.84
N VAL A 19 -0.53 10.74 1.46
CA VAL A 19 -1.61 11.74 1.28
C VAL A 19 -2.45 11.97 2.54
N ARG A 20 -2.25 11.19 3.60
CA ARG A 20 -3.00 11.33 4.84
C ARG A 20 -2.65 12.65 5.54
N GLU A 21 -3.64 13.31 6.15
CA GLU A 21 -3.42 14.59 6.83
C GLU A 21 -2.40 14.49 7.97
N THR A 22 -2.40 13.35 8.68
CA THR A 22 -1.58 13.13 9.88
C THR A 22 -0.26 12.39 9.62
N VAL A 23 0.10 12.12 8.36
CA VAL A 23 1.32 11.37 8.06
C VAL A 23 2.57 12.18 8.40
N ALA A 24 3.59 11.52 8.97
CA ALA A 24 4.87 12.14 9.26
C ALA A 24 5.53 12.73 8.00
N ALA A 25 6.23 13.86 8.18
CA ALA A 25 6.99 14.52 7.11
C ALA A 25 8.01 13.58 6.44
N ALA A 26 8.63 12.68 7.23
CA ALA A 26 9.57 11.69 6.73
C ALA A 26 8.98 10.78 5.65
N VAL A 27 7.69 10.41 5.74
CA VAL A 27 7.01 9.62 4.70
C VAL A 27 6.84 10.44 3.42
N LYS A 28 6.41 11.69 3.53
CA LYS A 28 6.25 12.60 2.39
C LYS A 28 7.58 12.82 1.68
N ASP A 29 8.65 13.07 2.44
CA ASP A 29 9.97 13.37 1.91
C ASP A 29 10.60 12.16 1.22
N THR A 30 10.55 10.98 1.85
CA THR A 30 11.05 9.73 1.25
C THR A 30 10.28 9.38 -0.02
N TYR A 31 8.96 9.56 -0.01
CA TYR A 31 8.13 9.29 -1.18
C TYR A 31 8.41 10.27 -2.33
N ALA A 32 8.49 11.56 -2.03
CA ALA A 32 8.86 12.58 -3.02
C ALA A 32 10.27 12.32 -3.60
N GLY A 33 11.20 11.84 -2.78
CA GLY A 33 12.54 11.41 -3.20
C GLY A 33 12.49 10.25 -4.20
N LEU A 34 11.72 9.20 -3.89
CA LEU A 34 11.52 8.06 -4.80
C LEU A 34 10.91 8.50 -6.14
N LYS A 35 9.87 9.34 -6.10
CA LYS A 35 9.21 9.85 -7.32
C LYS A 35 10.17 10.65 -8.20
N ARG A 36 10.95 11.55 -7.59
CA ARG A 36 11.98 12.31 -8.32
C ARG A 36 13.01 11.37 -8.94
N LEU A 37 13.50 10.39 -8.20
CA LEU A 37 14.48 9.44 -8.71
C LEU A 37 13.95 8.70 -9.95
N ILE A 38 12.69 8.23 -9.93
CA ILE A 38 12.06 7.56 -11.07
C ILE A 38 11.98 8.50 -12.28
N THR A 39 11.39 9.68 -12.10
CA THR A 39 11.12 10.63 -13.20
C THR A 39 12.38 11.31 -13.76
N ASP A 40 13.41 11.48 -12.93
CA ASP A 40 14.68 12.07 -13.34
C ASP A 40 15.57 11.07 -14.08
N ARG A 41 15.67 9.83 -13.59
CA ARG A 41 16.58 8.80 -14.11
C ARG A 41 15.99 8.02 -15.28
N TYR A 42 14.70 7.67 -15.24
CA TYR A 42 14.04 6.88 -16.27
C TYR A 42 13.07 7.73 -17.07
N LYS A 43 13.61 8.43 -18.08
CA LYS A 43 12.81 9.29 -18.95
C LYS A 43 11.73 8.47 -19.65
N GLY A 44 10.47 8.87 -19.48
CA GLY A 44 9.30 8.19 -20.05
C GLY A 44 8.56 7.29 -19.06
N VAL A 45 9.12 7.00 -17.88
CA VAL A 45 8.42 6.26 -16.83
C VAL A 45 7.57 7.21 -15.98
N ASP A 46 6.28 6.91 -15.85
CA ASP A 46 5.32 7.72 -15.09
C ASP A 46 4.66 6.93 -13.93
N PRO A 47 5.00 7.23 -12.66
CA PRO A 47 4.38 6.59 -11.51
C PRO A 47 2.93 7.04 -11.26
N THR A 48 2.45 8.09 -11.94
CA THR A 48 1.14 8.72 -11.70
C THR A 48 -0.04 7.75 -11.84
N GLY A 49 0.08 6.75 -12.71
CA GLY A 49 -0.93 5.71 -12.87
C GLY A 49 -1.15 4.89 -11.60
N VAL A 50 -0.06 4.56 -10.90
CA VAL A 50 -0.08 3.84 -9.61
C VAL A 50 -0.45 4.80 -8.48
N GLU A 51 0.01 6.05 -8.51
CA GLU A 51 -0.37 7.06 -7.52
C GLU A 51 -1.89 7.24 -7.40
N ASN A 52 -2.56 7.35 -8.54
CA ASN A 52 -4.00 7.57 -8.58
C ASN A 52 -4.82 6.33 -8.24
N LYS A 53 -4.27 5.14 -8.49
CA LYS A 53 -4.93 3.85 -8.27
C LYS A 53 -3.95 2.86 -7.63
N PRO A 54 -3.54 3.10 -6.38
CA PRO A 54 -2.49 2.32 -5.75
C PRO A 54 -2.85 0.85 -5.64
N SER A 55 -4.13 0.47 -5.55
CA SER A 55 -4.59 -0.93 -5.50
C SER A 55 -4.77 -1.60 -6.87
N SER A 56 -4.60 -0.89 -7.99
CA SER A 56 -4.82 -1.45 -9.32
C SER A 56 -3.63 -2.31 -9.77
N GLU A 57 -3.83 -3.63 -9.84
CA GLU A 57 -2.83 -4.57 -10.35
C GLU A 57 -2.36 -4.21 -11.76
N ALA A 58 -3.28 -3.83 -12.65
CA ALA A 58 -2.94 -3.42 -14.02
C ALA A 58 -2.02 -2.18 -14.07
N LYS A 59 -2.24 -1.20 -13.19
CA LYS A 59 -1.38 0.00 -13.12
C LYS A 59 -0.01 -0.34 -12.55
N ARG A 60 0.05 -1.21 -11.54
CA ARG A 60 1.29 -1.70 -10.95
C ARG A 60 2.13 -2.47 -11.97
N ALA A 61 1.50 -3.41 -12.69
CA ALA A 61 2.18 -4.20 -13.72
C ALA A 61 2.71 -3.32 -14.86
N SER A 62 1.93 -2.33 -15.32
CA SER A 62 2.38 -1.37 -16.33
C SER A 62 3.62 -0.59 -15.87
N LEU A 63 3.64 -0.09 -14.63
CA LEU A 63 4.81 0.62 -14.11
C LEU A 63 6.04 -0.30 -13.97
N GLU A 64 5.82 -1.55 -13.58
CA GLU A 64 6.89 -2.56 -13.49
C GLU A 64 7.51 -2.84 -14.87
N GLU A 65 6.67 -2.98 -15.90
CA GLU A 65 7.09 -3.14 -17.30
C GLU A 65 7.88 -1.91 -17.79
N ASP A 66 7.36 -0.70 -17.57
CA ASP A 66 8.04 0.55 -17.98
C ASP A 66 9.42 0.70 -17.30
N LEU A 67 9.51 0.38 -16.00
CA LEU A 67 10.77 0.39 -15.26
C LEU A 67 11.76 -0.66 -15.79
N LYS A 68 11.25 -1.84 -16.14
CA LYS A 68 12.05 -2.91 -16.71
C LYS A 68 12.62 -2.54 -18.06
N ASP A 69 11.78 -2.00 -18.95
CA ASP A 69 12.19 -1.55 -20.27
C ASP A 69 13.19 -0.39 -20.19
N ALA A 70 13.11 0.43 -19.15
CA ALA A 70 14.08 1.47 -18.85
C ALA A 70 15.38 0.96 -18.18
N GLY A 71 15.52 -0.35 -17.94
CA GLY A 71 16.71 -0.96 -17.36
C GLY A 71 16.89 -0.74 -15.86
N ALA A 72 15.81 -0.46 -15.13
CA ALA A 72 15.86 -0.16 -13.69
C ALA A 72 16.13 -1.39 -12.80
N GLU A 73 16.09 -2.61 -13.34
CA GLU A 73 16.20 -3.88 -12.58
C GLU A 73 17.43 -3.96 -11.67
N GLN A 74 18.54 -3.32 -12.06
CA GLN A 74 19.82 -3.37 -11.33
C GLN A 74 20.16 -2.07 -10.58
N ASP A 75 19.23 -1.13 -10.51
CA ASP A 75 19.48 0.15 -9.87
C ASP A 75 19.37 0.04 -8.34
N ALA A 76 20.53 -0.05 -7.70
CA ALA A 76 20.62 -0.18 -6.25
C ALA A 76 20.10 1.07 -5.51
N ASP A 77 20.25 2.27 -6.08
CA ASP A 77 19.75 3.51 -5.47
C ASP A 77 18.23 3.53 -5.49
N LEU A 78 17.62 3.11 -6.62
CA LEU A 78 16.17 3.01 -6.76
C LEU A 78 15.58 2.04 -5.74
N LEU A 79 16.19 0.85 -5.63
CA LEU A 79 15.75 -0.15 -4.66
C LEU A 79 15.92 0.35 -3.22
N ALA A 80 17.01 1.07 -2.91
CA ALA A 80 17.23 1.64 -1.59
C ALA A 80 16.18 2.72 -1.26
N ALA A 81 15.88 3.61 -2.21
CA ALA A 81 14.85 4.63 -2.05
C ALA A 81 13.46 4.00 -1.83
N ALA A 82 13.12 2.96 -2.59
CA ALA A 82 11.87 2.21 -2.41
C ALA A 82 11.76 1.60 -1.01
N LYS A 83 12.83 0.97 -0.51
CA LYS A 83 12.86 0.42 0.86
C LYS A 83 12.71 1.52 1.91
N ALA A 84 13.34 2.68 1.71
CA ALA A 84 13.23 3.80 2.64
C ALA A 84 11.78 4.30 2.78
N VAL A 85 11.01 4.32 1.68
CA VAL A 85 9.56 4.64 1.73
C VAL A 85 8.81 3.60 2.56
N ILE A 86 9.04 2.31 2.32
CA ILE A 86 8.37 1.23 3.05
C ILE A 86 8.67 1.31 4.56
N GLU A 87 9.93 1.55 4.93
CA GLU A 87 10.33 1.68 6.34
C GLU A 87 9.75 2.94 6.99
N ALA A 88 9.77 4.08 6.30
CA ALA A 88 9.17 5.31 6.81
C ALA A 88 7.66 5.13 7.05
N VAL A 89 6.96 4.49 6.12
CA VAL A 89 5.54 4.18 6.24
C VAL A 89 5.27 3.21 7.39
N ARG A 90 6.08 2.15 7.56
CA ARG A 90 5.94 1.21 8.68
C ARG A 90 6.19 1.86 10.04
N ALA A 91 7.14 2.78 10.11
CA ALA A 91 7.43 3.52 11.35
C ALA A 91 6.28 4.46 11.74
N ASP A 92 5.62 5.09 10.76
CA ASP A 92 4.45 5.95 10.96
C ASP A 92 3.17 5.14 11.22
N ASN A 93 2.98 4.07 10.46
CA ASN A 93 1.81 3.19 10.50
C ASN A 93 2.24 1.72 10.32
N PRO A 94 2.45 0.97 11.42
CA PRO A 94 2.88 -0.42 11.37
C PRO A 94 1.94 -1.36 10.61
N GLN A 95 0.66 -0.99 10.46
CA GLN A 95 -0.36 -1.75 9.73
C GLN A 95 -0.52 -1.33 8.27
N ALA A 96 0.33 -0.43 7.78
CA ALA A 96 0.31 0.01 6.39
C ALA A 96 0.85 -1.08 5.46
N GLY A 97 0.15 -1.30 4.35
CA GLY A 97 0.51 -2.32 3.36
C GLY A 97 0.24 -3.77 3.77
N GLU A 98 -0.29 -4.02 4.98
CA GLU A 98 -0.81 -5.35 5.33
C GLU A 98 -2.08 -5.65 4.52
N PRO A 99 -2.25 -6.90 4.03
CA PRO A 99 -3.49 -7.31 3.41
C PRO A 99 -4.64 -7.16 4.41
N ILE A 100 -5.69 -6.47 3.99
CA ILE A 100 -6.91 -6.30 4.79
C ILE A 100 -7.97 -7.21 4.17
N GLY A 101 -8.62 -8.03 5.00
CA GLY A 101 -9.66 -8.94 4.53
C GLY A 101 -10.84 -8.19 3.90
N VAL A 102 -11.26 -7.09 4.52
CA VAL A 102 -12.27 -6.16 3.99
C VAL A 102 -11.80 -4.72 4.20
N ASP A 103 -11.49 -3.99 3.13
CA ASP A 103 -11.19 -2.54 3.18
C ASP A 103 -12.31 -1.76 2.49
N LEU A 104 -13.11 -1.04 3.27
CA LEU A 104 -14.20 -0.21 2.78
C LEU A 104 -13.83 1.26 2.98
N GLU A 105 -13.94 2.04 1.91
CA GLU A 105 -13.63 3.46 1.94
C GLU A 105 -14.76 4.26 1.31
N ARG A 106 -15.19 5.33 1.98
CA ARG A 106 -16.21 6.28 1.48
C ARG A 106 -17.49 5.60 1.04
N ILE A 107 -18.08 4.80 1.93
CA ILE A 107 -19.34 4.10 1.69
C ILE A 107 -20.52 4.83 2.36
N GLU A 108 -21.68 4.82 1.71
CA GLU A 108 -22.94 5.29 2.28
C GLU A 108 -23.99 4.18 2.12
N ALA A 109 -24.56 3.70 3.23
CA ALA A 109 -25.44 2.53 3.25
C ALA A 109 -26.52 2.60 4.34
N GLU A 110 -27.62 1.89 4.16
CA GLU A 110 -28.66 1.76 5.19
C GLU A 110 -28.25 0.80 6.30
N ALA A 111 -27.53 -0.28 5.98
CA ALA A 111 -26.98 -1.21 6.95
C ALA A 111 -25.68 -1.80 6.42
N LEU A 112 -24.78 -2.19 7.32
CA LEU A 112 -23.50 -2.82 6.97
C LEU A 112 -23.40 -4.17 7.67
N ARG A 113 -23.23 -5.25 6.90
CA ARG A 113 -23.02 -6.59 7.45
C ARG A 113 -21.78 -7.25 6.83
N ILE A 114 -20.83 -7.61 7.68
CA ILE A 114 -19.56 -8.25 7.30
C ILE A 114 -19.43 -9.53 8.12
N GLN A 115 -19.35 -10.68 7.46
CA GLN A 115 -19.31 -11.97 8.15
C GLN A 115 -18.21 -12.87 7.61
N ASN A 116 -17.62 -13.68 8.50
CA ASN A 116 -16.69 -14.77 8.15
C ASN A 116 -15.45 -14.30 7.37
N VAL A 117 -14.87 -13.16 7.77
CA VAL A 117 -13.68 -12.61 7.14
C VAL A 117 -12.44 -13.38 7.61
N GLN A 118 -11.66 -13.91 6.67
CA GLN A 118 -10.36 -14.52 6.94
C GLN A 118 -9.27 -13.69 6.25
N SER A 119 -8.29 -13.20 7.02
CA SER A 119 -7.18 -12.40 6.51
C SER A 119 -5.87 -12.81 7.17
N THR A 120 -4.80 -12.83 6.38
CA THR A 120 -3.44 -13.04 6.90
C THR A 120 -2.83 -11.78 7.52
N GLY A 121 -3.44 -10.61 7.27
CA GLY A 121 -3.08 -9.32 7.85
C GLY A 121 -4.26 -8.75 8.68
N GLY A 122 -4.67 -7.51 8.41
CA GLY A 122 -5.81 -6.88 9.07
C GLY A 122 -7.16 -7.54 8.71
N GLY A 123 -8.08 -7.62 9.66
CA GLY A 123 -9.41 -8.21 9.43
C GLY A 123 -10.32 -7.33 8.58
N VAL A 124 -10.88 -6.29 9.20
CA VAL A 124 -11.80 -5.34 8.55
C VAL A 124 -11.33 -3.92 8.82
N ARG A 125 -11.28 -3.09 7.79
CA ARG A 125 -10.98 -1.66 7.87
C ARG A 125 -12.09 -0.90 7.16
N VAL A 126 -12.63 0.10 7.82
CA VAL A 126 -13.70 0.95 7.28
C VAL A 126 -13.29 2.40 7.50
N ARG A 127 -13.23 3.19 6.42
CA ARG A 127 -12.88 4.62 6.42
C ARG A 127 -14.02 5.42 5.77
N ASP A 128 -14.33 6.57 6.35
CA ASP A 128 -15.31 7.54 5.82
C ASP A 128 -16.69 6.92 5.49
N ALA A 129 -17.15 5.99 6.33
CA ALA A 129 -18.44 5.33 6.15
C ALA A 129 -19.60 6.07 6.82
N LYS A 130 -20.70 6.24 6.10
CA LYS A 130 -22.00 6.67 6.62
C LYS A 130 -22.98 5.50 6.57
N VAL A 131 -23.32 4.96 7.74
CA VAL A 131 -24.30 3.87 7.84
C VAL A 131 -25.50 4.37 8.65
N ALA A 132 -26.69 4.36 8.05
CA ALA A 132 -27.89 4.91 8.67
C ALA A 132 -28.52 3.97 9.72
N GLY A 133 -28.29 2.66 9.58
CA GLY A 133 -28.88 1.60 10.39
C GLY A 133 -27.82 0.65 10.95
N ALA A 134 -28.17 -0.63 11.09
CA ALA A 134 -27.37 -1.59 11.86
C ALA A 134 -26.02 -1.91 11.20
N ILE A 135 -24.99 -2.05 12.05
CA ILE A 135 -23.67 -2.56 11.68
C ILE A 135 -23.45 -3.91 12.39
N ASP A 136 -23.30 -5.00 11.64
CA ASP A 136 -23.00 -6.35 12.14
C ASP A 136 -21.68 -6.83 11.52
N ILE A 137 -20.65 -6.98 12.36
CA ILE A 137 -19.35 -7.53 11.96
C ILE A 137 -19.08 -8.77 12.82
N SER A 138 -19.10 -9.96 12.23
CA SER A 138 -19.00 -11.24 12.95
C SER A 138 -18.09 -12.26 12.25
N GLY A 139 -17.43 -13.14 13.01
CA GLY A 139 -16.57 -14.19 12.45
C GLY A 139 -15.30 -13.67 11.74
N VAL A 140 -14.70 -12.59 12.24
CA VAL A 140 -13.44 -12.06 11.67
C VAL A 140 -12.24 -12.79 12.30
N SER A 141 -11.46 -13.47 11.48
CA SER A 141 -10.18 -14.10 11.81
C SER A 141 -9.07 -13.38 11.04
N SER A 142 -8.13 -12.77 11.77
CA SER A 142 -7.09 -11.93 11.17
C SER A 142 -5.73 -12.13 11.86
N GLY A 143 -4.66 -11.97 11.09
CA GLY A 143 -3.26 -12.11 11.52
C GLY A 143 -2.63 -13.41 11.05
N GLN A 144 -1.30 -13.49 11.12
CA GLN A 144 -0.59 -14.74 10.83
C GLN A 144 -0.85 -15.75 11.95
N THR A 145 -1.58 -16.83 11.66
CA THR A 145 -1.50 -18.07 12.42
C THR A 145 -0.14 -18.72 12.18
N GLY A 146 0.91 -18.20 12.83
CA GLY A 146 2.14 -18.93 13.07
C GLY A 146 1.98 -19.83 14.31
N PRO A 147 2.68 -20.98 14.41
CA PRO A 147 2.63 -21.81 15.60
C PRO A 147 3.02 -20.97 16.84
N PRO A 148 2.41 -21.23 18.02
CA PRO A 148 2.72 -20.47 19.22
C PRO A 148 4.23 -20.53 19.49
N ALA A 149 4.84 -19.38 19.76
CA ALA A 149 6.21 -19.34 20.24
C ALA A 149 6.28 -20.18 21.51
N THR A 150 6.99 -21.31 21.44
CA THR A 150 7.29 -22.13 22.60
C THR A 150 8.09 -21.32 23.61
N PRO A 151 7.74 -21.37 24.91
CA PRO A 151 8.38 -20.60 25.96
C PRO A 151 9.85 -20.99 26.18
#